data_AF-A0A0T5NMN0-F1
#
_entry.id   AF-A0A0T5NMN0-F1
#
_cell.length_a   1.000
_cell.length_b   1.000
_cell.length_c   1.000
_cell.angle_alpha   90.00
_cell.angle_beta   90.00
_cell.angle_gamma   90.00
#
_symmetry.space_group_name_H-M   'P 1'
#
loop_
_entity.id
_entity.type
_entity.pdbx_description
1 polymer ?
#
loop_
_entity_poly.entity_id
_entity_poly.type
_entity_poly.pdbx_seq_one_letter_code
_entity_poly.pdbx_strand_id
1 'polypeptide(L)' 'MKNLLLTTSLAIALSTQAYATGTHGGGHDENQPTEQTEMMVGMPGDPAKVDRTIDVTLLENDEGQMLIES' A
#
# COMPACT_ATOMS: atom_id res chain seq x y z
N MET A 1 4.59 32.33 33.12
CA MET A 1 3.46 31.81 32.29
C MET A 1 3.44 32.38 30.87
N LYS A 2 3.72 33.66 30.65
CA LYS A 2 3.75 34.29 29.31
C LYS A 2 4.69 33.59 28.34
N ASN A 3 5.90 33.28 28.79
CA ASN A 3 6.93 32.63 27.96
C ASN A 3 6.55 31.19 27.63
N LEU A 4 5.90 30.49 28.58
CA LEU A 4 5.46 29.11 28.41
C LEU A 4 4.39 29.01 27.34
N LEU A 5 3.38 29.89 27.38
CA LEU A 5 2.34 29.96 26.36
C LEU A 5 2.92 30.25 24.97
N LEU A 6 3.82 31.23 24.88
CA LEU A 6 4.44 31.61 23.61
C LEU A 6 5.28 30.47 23.01
N THR A 7 6.07 29.77 23.84
CA THR A 7 6.88 28.64 23.37
C THR A 7 6.03 27.45 22.93
N THR A 8 4.94 27.16 23.63
CA THR A 8 4.04 26.06 23.28
C THR A 8 3.31 26.34 21.98
N SER A 9 2.80 27.56 21.78
CA SER A 9 2.15 27.95 20.53
C SER A 9 3.12 27.89 19.34
N LEU A 10 4.38 28.28 19.53
CA LEU A 10 5.38 28.25 18.47
C LEU A 10 5.76 26.81 18.07
N ALA A 11 5.90 25.90 19.04
CA ALA A 11 6.19 24.50 18.76
C ALA A 11 5.08 23.81 17.94
N ILE A 12 3.81 24.11 18.25
CA ILE A 12 2.66 23.57 17.51
C ILE A 12 2.58 24.18 16.10
N ALA A 13 2.89 25.47 15.95
CA ALA A 13 2.87 26.13 14.65
C ALA A 13 3.94 25.63 13.68
N LEU A 14 5.08 25.14 14.20
CA LEU A 14 6.21 24.65 13.39
C LEU A 14 6.26 23.13 13.22
N SER A 15 5.34 22.36 13.82
CA SER A 15 5.28 20.93 13.61
C SER A 15 4.71 20.63 12.21
N THR A 16 5.59 20.39 11.23
CA THR A 16 5.17 19.89 9.92
C THR A 16 4.94 18.39 10.01
N GLN A 17 3.84 17.93 9.39
CA GLN A 17 3.53 16.51 9.27
C GLN A 17 4.38 15.95 8.12
N ALA A 18 5.41 15.18 8.45
CA ALA A 18 6.17 14.44 7.46
C ALA A 18 5.37 13.19 7.04
N TYR A 19 4.45 13.35 6.09
CA TYR A 19 3.78 12.20 5.48
C TYR A 19 4.79 11.46 4.59
N ALA A 20 5.03 10.18 4.89
CA ALA A 20 5.75 9.30 4.00
C ALA A 20 4.86 8.98 2.78
N THR A 21 4.93 9.82 1.74
CA THR A 21 4.38 9.45 0.42
C THR A 21 5.39 8.51 -0.25
N GLY A 22 5.21 7.20 -0.08
CA GLY A 22 5.98 6.22 -0.83
C GLY A 22 5.61 6.32 -2.32
N THR A 23 6.58 6.57 -3.20
CA THR A 23 6.37 6.52 -4.65
C THR A 23 6.50 5.07 -5.11
N HIS A 24 5.39 4.38 -5.39
CA HIS A 24 5.45 3.10 -6.10
C HIS A 24 5.51 3.38 -7.61
N GLY A 25 6.66 3.85 -8.09
CA GLY A 25 6.93 4.08 -9.51
C GLY A 25 7.41 2.81 -10.20
N GLY A 26 6.58 1.77 -10.22
CA GLY A 26 6.83 0.58 -11.05
C GLY A 26 6.19 0.78 -12.42
N GLY A 27 6.97 1.23 -13.41
CA GLY A 27 6.52 1.31 -14.79
C GLY A 27 6.38 -0.09 -15.39
N HIS A 28 5.16 -0.51 -15.68
CA HIS A 28 4.90 -1.65 -16.55
C HIS A 28 5.03 -1.15 -17.98
N ASP A 29 6.24 -1.12 -18.52
CA ASP A 29 6.42 -0.86 -19.95
C ASP A 29 6.00 -2.11 -20.71
N GLU A 30 4.74 -2.10 -21.14
CA GLU A 30 4.16 -3.07 -22.04
C GLU A 30 4.83 -2.90 -23.41
N ASN A 31 5.85 -3.71 -23.71
CA ASN A 31 6.17 -4.25 -25.05
C ASN A 31 7.65 -4.68 -25.16
N GLN A 32 7.95 -5.92 -24.79
CA GLN A 32 9.05 -6.67 -25.42
C GLN A 32 8.54 -8.11 -25.62
N PRO A 33 8.15 -8.51 -26.84
CA PRO A 33 7.86 -9.90 -27.14
C PRO A 33 9.20 -10.62 -27.32
N THR A 34 9.76 -11.13 -26.22
CA THR A 34 10.82 -12.14 -26.30
C THR A 34 10.19 -13.48 -25.98
N GLU A 35 10.26 -14.39 -26.95
CA GLU A 35 9.79 -15.78 -27.04
C GLU A 35 10.12 -16.66 -25.80
N GLN A 36 9.62 -16.28 -24.62
CA GLN A 36 9.80 -16.99 -23.35
C GLN A 36 8.51 -16.77 -22.55
N THR A 37 7.55 -17.66 -22.77
CA THR A 37 6.28 -17.75 -22.02
C THR A 37 6.58 -18.20 -20.59
N GLU A 38 7.13 -17.30 -19.78
CA GLU A 38 7.15 -17.42 -18.33
C GLU A 38 6.13 -16.43 -17.80
N MET A 39 5.17 -16.93 -17.01
CA MET A 39 4.22 -16.09 -16.29
C MET A 39 5.04 -15.15 -15.39
N MET A 40 5.31 -13.92 -15.84
CA MET A 40 6.07 -12.98 -15.03
C MET A 40 5.30 -12.76 -13.72
N VAL A 41 5.97 -12.97 -12.59
CA VAL A 41 5.41 -12.74 -11.27
C VAL A 41 4.89 -11.30 -11.22
N GLY A 42 3.58 -11.13 -11.03
CA GLY A 42 2.93 -9.82 -10.92
C GLY A 42 2.15 -9.36 -12.15
N MET A 43 2.10 -10.10 -13.26
CA MET A 43 1.17 -9.80 -14.35
C MET A 43 -0.28 -10.14 -13.95
N PRO A 44 -1.25 -9.22 -14.11
CA PRO A 44 -2.66 -9.54 -13.91
C PRO A 44 -3.13 -10.69 -14.83
N GLY A 45 -4.00 -11.55 -14.30
CA GLY A 45 -4.66 -12.59 -15.11
C GLY A 45 -5.66 -11.98 -16.10
N ASP A 46 -5.98 -12.72 -17.16
CA ASP A 46 -6.99 -12.33 -18.15
C ASP A 46 -8.40 -12.37 -17.51
N PRO A 47 -9.13 -11.25 -17.42
CA PRO A 47 -10.45 -11.20 -16.80
C PRO A 47 -11.49 -12.05 -17.53
N ALA A 48 -11.30 -12.31 -18.83
CA ALA A 48 -12.20 -13.18 -19.60
C ALA A 48 -12.04 -14.67 -19.28
N LYS A 49 -10.98 -15.05 -18.54
CA LYS A 49 -10.68 -16.43 -18.13
C LYS A 49 -10.92 -16.68 -16.64
N VAL A 50 -11.66 -15.79 -15.96
CA VAL A 50 -11.97 -15.95 -14.54
C VAL A 50 -13.08 -16.98 -14.37
N ASP A 51 -12.77 -18.11 -13.71
CA ASP A 51 -13.76 -19.14 -13.39
C ASP A 51 -14.60 -18.78 -12.15
N ARG A 52 -14.01 -18.04 -11.20
CA ARG A 52 -14.67 -17.62 -9.96
C ARG A 52 -14.04 -16.36 -9.37
N THR A 53 -14.87 -15.59 -8.68
CA THR A 53 -14.45 -14.55 -7.73
C THR A 53 -14.45 -15.15 -6.32
N ILE A 54 -13.43 -14.80 -5.52
CA ILE A 54 -13.33 -15.20 -4.12
C ILE A 54 -13.31 -13.91 -3.30
N ASP A 55 -14.28 -13.75 -2.41
CA ASP A 55 -14.35 -12.62 -1.49
C ASP A 55 -13.51 -12.95 -0.27
N VAL A 56 -12.32 -12.35 -0.18
CA VAL A 56 -11.37 -12.60 0.91
C VAL A 56 -11.52 -11.55 2.00
N THR A 57 -11.69 -11.98 3.25
CA THR A 57 -11.63 -11.11 4.43
C THR A 57 -10.34 -11.37 5.20
N LEU A 58 -9.65 -10.29 5.56
CA LEU A 58 -8.46 -10.32 6.41
C LEU A 58 -8.85 -9.84 7.81
N LEU A 59 -8.68 -10.69 8.82
CA LEU A 59 -8.99 -10.40 10.22
C LEU A 59 -7.73 -10.50 11.07
N GLU A 60 -7.39 -9.44 11.81
CA GLU A 60 -6.35 -9.50 12.82
C GLU A 60 -6.95 -10.00 14.15
N ASN A 61 -6.33 -10.99 14.78
CA ASN A 61 -6.75 -11.46 16.11
C ASN A 61 -5.99 -10.72 17.23
N ASP A 62 -6.41 -10.95 18.48
CA ASP A 62 -5.80 -10.30 19.67
C ASP A 62 -4.31 -10.66 19.88
N GLU A 63 -3.82 -11.69 19.20
CA GLU A 63 -2.41 -12.11 19.22
C GLU A 63 -1.58 -11.42 18.10
N GLY A 64 -2.21 -10.56 17.30
CA GLY A 64 -1.58 -9.87 16.16
C GLY A 64 -1.38 -10.75 14.93
N GLN A 65 -2.08 -11.88 14.84
CA GLN A 65 -2.03 -12.78 13.68
C GLN A 65 -3.08 -12.36 12.64
N MET A 66 -2.68 -12.40 11.37
CA MET A 66 -3.57 -12.18 10.23
C MET A 66 -4.26 -13.49 9.84
N LEU A 67 -5.55 -13.59 10.12
CA LEU A 67 -6.43 -14.66 9.68
C LEU A 67 -7.02 -14.33 8.32
N ILE A 68 -7.10 -15.33 7.44
CA ILE A 68 -7.62 -15.21 6.08
C ILE A 68 -8.88 -16.08 5.98
N GLU A 69 -9.99 -15.46 5.63
CA GLU A 69 -11.27 -16.13 5.38
C GLU A 69 -11.70 -15.88 3.92
N SER A 70 -12.34 -16.86 3.28
CA SER A 70 -12.66 -16.84 1.84
C SER A 70 -13.89 -17.67 1.49
#